data_AF-A0A811PN28-F1
#
_entry.id   AF-A0A811PN28-F1
#
_cell.length_a   1.000
_cell.length_b   1.000
_cell.length_c   1.000
_cell.angle_alpha   90.00
_cell.angle_beta   90.00
_cell.angle_gamma   90.00
#
_symmetry.space_group_name_H-M   'P 1'
#
loop_
_entity.id
_entity.type
_entity.pdbx_description
1 polymer ?
#
loop_
_entity_poly.entity_id
_entity_poly.type
_entity_poly.pdbx_seq_one_letter_code
_entity_poly.pdbx_strand_id
1 'polypeptide(L)'
;MKSHAKMEDFNASTPYISPYSVEWALPGTDAEAEKRAVAVVHELLSLTLWRKMSILKLEHFRREFGLPEGTVRMLLRHPCLFYMSNRYKIHTVVLREGYEGSELKEKDPVVLAKDRLGELMQEGLHEYNQRRQAVNFEKKRRGGEVEVKKEKEVEDEEAARLDSAEKREERRRFYKVLFGDGNQ
;
A
#
# COMPACT_ATOMS: atom_id res chain seq x y z
N MET A 1 22.86 7.99 -3.57
CA MET A 1 23.93 8.00 -4.59
C MET A 1 23.93 6.78 -5.52
N LYS A 2 23.93 5.53 -5.03
CA LYS A 2 24.00 4.33 -5.90
C LYS A 2 22.78 4.08 -6.81
N SER A 3 21.59 4.59 -6.48
CA SER A 3 20.37 4.43 -7.29
C SER A 3 20.27 5.42 -8.45
N HIS A 4 20.72 6.67 -8.26
CA HIS A 4 20.70 7.72 -9.28
C HIS A 4 21.71 7.41 -10.39
N ALA A 5 22.93 6.99 -10.02
CA ALA A 5 23.92 6.54 -11.01
C ALA A 5 23.40 5.36 -11.85
N LYS A 6 22.75 4.36 -11.22
CA LYS A 6 22.11 3.24 -11.93
C LYS A 6 20.95 3.68 -12.84
N MET A 7 20.26 4.77 -12.50
CA MET A 7 19.23 5.35 -13.35
C MET A 7 19.85 6.01 -14.59
N GLU A 8 20.92 6.77 -14.40
CA GLU A 8 21.67 7.39 -15.49
C GLU A 8 22.29 6.33 -16.41
N ASP A 9 22.87 5.27 -15.84
CA ASP A 9 23.38 4.12 -16.62
C ASP A 9 22.25 3.42 -17.41
N PHE A 10 21.08 3.25 -16.78
CA PHE A 10 19.91 2.68 -17.45
C PHE A 10 19.45 3.55 -18.63
N ASN A 11 19.42 4.87 -18.46
CA ASN A 11 19.06 5.83 -19.50
C ASN A 11 20.15 5.99 -20.58
N ALA A 12 21.43 5.81 -20.23
CA ALA A 12 22.56 5.94 -21.15
C ALA A 12 22.71 4.74 -22.08
N SER A 13 22.38 3.53 -21.63
CA SER A 13 22.48 2.30 -22.44
C SER A 13 21.56 2.28 -23.67
N THR A 14 20.43 2.98 -23.61
CA THR A 14 19.45 3.15 -24.71
C THR A 14 18.52 4.29 -24.30
N PRO A 15 18.12 5.20 -25.19
CA PRO A 15 17.22 6.28 -24.81
C PRO A 15 15.90 5.73 -24.25
N TYR A 16 15.34 6.43 -23.25
CA TYR A 16 13.98 6.18 -22.79
C TYR A 16 13.01 6.61 -23.91
N ILE A 17 12.51 5.63 -24.67
CA ILE A 17 11.54 5.87 -25.73
C ILE A 17 10.16 5.88 -25.10
N SER A 18 9.47 7.02 -25.20
CA SER A 18 8.09 7.13 -24.72
C SER A 18 7.21 6.09 -25.42
N PRO A 19 6.35 5.37 -24.68
CA PRO A 19 5.38 4.42 -25.25
C PRO A 19 4.42 5.05 -26.27
N TYR A 20 4.33 6.38 -26.28
CA TYR A 20 3.49 7.15 -27.20
C TYR A 20 4.21 7.53 -28.51
N SER A 21 5.50 7.24 -28.65
CA SER A 21 6.28 7.55 -29.86
C SER A 21 6.00 6.55 -30.99
N VAL A 22 6.02 7.01 -32.24
CA VAL A 22 5.80 6.17 -33.44
C VAL A 22 6.89 5.09 -33.58
N GLU A 23 8.09 5.37 -33.09
CA GLU A 23 9.25 4.46 -33.12
C GLU A 23 9.10 3.26 -32.15
N TRP A 24 8.11 3.31 -31.26
CA TRP A 24 7.82 2.26 -30.27
C TRP A 24 7.41 0.92 -30.88
N ALA A 25 6.72 0.94 -32.02
CA ALA A 25 6.09 -0.23 -32.61
C ALA A 25 7.07 -1.17 -33.33
N LEU A 26 8.37 -0.85 -33.36
CA LEU A 26 9.36 -1.66 -34.03
C LEU A 26 9.71 -2.91 -33.19
N PRO A 27 9.72 -4.12 -33.80
CA PRO A 27 10.22 -5.32 -33.16
C PRO A 27 11.70 -5.13 -32.81
N GLY A 28 11.98 -5.03 -31.52
CA GLY A 28 13.34 -4.91 -31.00
C GLY A 28 13.94 -6.23 -30.50
N THR A 29 15.17 -6.16 -30.00
CA THR A 29 15.81 -7.26 -29.25
C THR A 29 15.08 -7.54 -27.93
N ASP A 30 15.34 -8.69 -27.29
CA ASP A 30 14.73 -9.05 -25.99
C ASP A 30 15.01 -7.99 -24.89
N ALA A 31 16.23 -7.43 -24.89
CA ALA A 31 16.60 -6.35 -23.98
C ALA A 31 15.82 -5.05 -24.24
N GLU A 32 15.61 -4.70 -25.50
CA GLU A 32 14.78 -3.56 -25.89
C GLU A 32 13.30 -3.80 -25.54
N ALA A 33 12.81 -5.04 -25.70
CA ALA A 33 11.45 -5.41 -25.31
C ALA A 33 11.24 -5.30 -23.79
N GLU A 34 12.19 -5.77 -22.98
CA GLU A 34 12.14 -5.60 -21.52
C GLU A 34 12.16 -4.11 -21.14
N LYS A 35 13.02 -3.31 -21.79
CA LYS A 35 13.11 -1.86 -21.55
C LYS A 35 11.82 -1.13 -21.92
N ARG A 36 11.17 -1.54 -23.03
CA ARG A 36 9.84 -1.08 -23.40
C ARG A 36 8.81 -1.43 -22.31
N ALA A 37 8.74 -2.69 -21.90
CA ALA A 37 7.81 -3.07 -20.82
C ALA A 37 8.02 -2.27 -19.52
N VAL A 38 9.28 -1.99 -19.16
CA VAL A 38 9.64 -1.12 -18.03
C VAL A 38 9.12 0.31 -18.23
N ALA A 39 9.31 0.90 -19.42
CA ALA A 39 8.81 2.24 -19.73
C ALA A 39 7.28 2.32 -19.66
N VAL A 40 6.56 1.31 -20.15
CA VAL A 40 5.08 1.27 -20.03
C VAL A 40 4.65 1.27 -18.57
N VAL A 41 5.27 0.43 -17.73
CA VAL A 41 4.92 0.38 -16.32
C VAL A 41 5.28 1.69 -15.62
N HIS A 42 6.40 2.31 -15.98
CA HIS A 42 6.80 3.61 -15.45
C HIS A 42 5.75 4.69 -15.76
N GLU A 43 5.38 4.87 -17.03
CA GLU A 43 4.34 5.82 -17.43
C GLU A 43 2.99 5.52 -16.77
N LEU A 44 2.58 4.25 -16.76
CA LEU A 44 1.32 3.83 -16.16
C LEU A 44 1.27 4.19 -14.67
N LEU A 45 2.37 3.99 -13.94
CA LEU A 45 2.46 4.41 -12.54
C LEU A 45 2.49 5.93 -12.41
N SER A 46 3.22 6.64 -13.27
CA SER A 46 3.25 8.11 -13.28
C SER A 46 1.88 8.76 -13.47
N LEU A 47 0.99 8.11 -14.23
CA LEU A 47 -0.41 8.53 -14.40
C LEU A 47 -1.31 8.24 -13.19
N THR A 48 -0.89 7.38 -12.26
CA THR A 48 -1.70 7.11 -11.05
C THR A 48 -1.50 8.18 -9.98
N LEU A 49 -2.58 8.58 -9.31
CA LEU A 49 -2.56 9.60 -8.25
C LEU A 49 -1.56 9.31 -7.12
N TRP A 50 -1.38 8.03 -6.76
CA TRP A 50 -0.44 7.61 -5.72
C TRP A 50 0.85 7.01 -6.29
N ARG A 51 1.12 7.14 -7.61
CA ARG A 51 2.32 6.58 -8.26
C ARG A 51 2.63 5.13 -7.86
N LYS A 52 1.57 4.32 -7.65
CA LYS A 52 1.62 2.94 -7.19
C LYS A 52 0.44 2.12 -7.68
N MET A 53 0.66 0.83 -7.93
CA MET A 53 -0.36 -0.10 -8.41
C MET A 53 -0.14 -1.51 -7.87
N SER A 54 -1.23 -2.26 -7.70
CA SER A 54 -1.15 -3.69 -7.34
C SER A 54 -0.64 -4.51 -8.51
N ILE A 55 0.27 -5.46 -8.25
CA ILE A 55 0.81 -6.37 -9.28
C ILE A 55 -0.31 -7.18 -9.91
N LEU A 56 -1.29 -7.62 -9.12
CA LEU A 56 -2.44 -8.38 -9.66
C LEU A 56 -3.19 -7.59 -10.74
N LYS A 57 -3.26 -6.26 -10.61
CA LYS A 57 -3.88 -5.40 -11.64
C LYS A 57 -2.99 -5.28 -12.88
N LEU A 58 -1.68 -5.15 -12.70
CA LEU A 58 -0.72 -5.14 -13.82
C LEU A 58 -0.74 -6.46 -14.60
N GLU A 59 -0.78 -7.59 -13.90
CA GLU A 59 -0.84 -8.91 -14.51
C GLU A 59 -2.18 -9.18 -15.21
N HIS A 60 -3.28 -8.63 -14.69
CA HIS A 60 -4.58 -8.72 -15.36
C HIS A 60 -4.54 -8.08 -16.75
N PHE A 61 -3.90 -6.90 -16.85
CA PHE A 61 -3.77 -6.16 -18.10
C PHE A 61 -2.48 -6.47 -18.89
N ARG A 62 -1.85 -7.62 -18.60
CA ARG A 62 -0.54 -7.97 -19.17
C ARG A 62 -0.59 -8.01 -20.70
N ARG A 63 -1.69 -8.50 -21.26
CA ARG A 63 -1.86 -8.66 -22.72
C ARG A 63 -2.08 -7.31 -23.40
N GLU A 64 -2.87 -6.41 -22.82
CA GLU A 64 -3.10 -5.08 -23.39
C GLU A 64 -1.82 -4.22 -23.36
N PHE A 65 -1.01 -4.36 -22.31
CA PHE A 65 0.23 -3.59 -22.16
C PHE A 65 1.46 -4.26 -22.78
N GLY A 66 1.32 -5.45 -23.37
CA GLY A 66 2.45 -6.19 -23.95
C GLY A 66 3.54 -6.59 -22.94
N LEU A 67 3.16 -6.79 -21.69
CA LEU A 67 4.10 -7.10 -20.60
C LEU A 67 4.56 -8.56 -20.64
N PRO A 68 5.80 -8.85 -20.22
CA PRO A 68 6.33 -10.21 -20.20
C PRO A 68 5.62 -11.07 -19.13
N GLU A 69 5.60 -12.39 -19.32
CA GLU A 69 5.00 -13.33 -18.37
C GLU A 69 5.63 -13.22 -16.96
N GLY A 70 6.92 -12.93 -16.90
CA GLY A 70 7.64 -12.67 -15.66
C GLY A 70 7.62 -11.19 -15.23
N THR A 71 6.47 -10.52 -15.21
CA THR A 71 6.38 -9.07 -14.86
C THR A 71 7.01 -8.78 -13.49
N VAL A 72 6.76 -9.62 -12.48
CA VAL A 72 7.40 -9.50 -11.16
C VAL A 72 8.92 -9.59 -11.25
N ARG A 73 9.43 -10.55 -12.03
CA ARG A 73 10.87 -10.77 -12.21
C ARG A 73 11.52 -9.58 -12.91
N MET A 74 10.87 -9.04 -13.94
CA MET A 74 11.29 -7.81 -14.62
C MET A 74 11.38 -6.65 -13.62
N LEU A 75 10.34 -6.40 -12.82
CA LEU A 75 10.32 -5.31 -11.86
C LEU A 75 11.44 -5.41 -10.81
N LEU A 76 11.74 -6.63 -10.35
CA LEU A 76 12.82 -6.87 -9.40
C LEU A 76 14.23 -6.67 -10.01
N ARG A 77 14.38 -6.78 -11.33
CA ARG A 77 15.64 -6.43 -12.03
C ARG A 77 15.92 -4.93 -12.06
N HIS A 78 14.87 -4.10 -11.91
CA HIS A 78 14.96 -2.63 -11.99
C HIS A 78 14.63 -1.93 -10.66
N PRO A 79 15.39 -2.20 -9.56
CA PRO A 79 15.13 -1.61 -8.25
C PRO A 79 15.51 -0.13 -8.15
N CYS A 80 16.17 0.44 -9.17
CA CYS A 80 16.44 1.87 -9.27
C CYS A 80 15.16 2.67 -9.58
N LEU A 81 14.26 2.10 -10.39
CA LEU A 81 13.00 2.69 -10.85
C LEU A 81 11.85 2.32 -9.91
N PHE A 82 11.75 1.03 -9.57
CA PHE A 82 10.61 0.51 -8.84
C PHE A 82 10.98 0.08 -7.43
N TYR A 83 10.01 0.19 -6.55
CA TYR A 83 10.00 -0.43 -5.24
C TYR A 83 8.82 -1.38 -5.15
N MET A 84 9.05 -2.59 -4.64
CA MET A 84 7.99 -3.58 -4.46
C MET A 84 7.74 -3.81 -2.98
N SER A 85 6.53 -3.46 -2.54
CA SER A 85 6.06 -3.72 -1.18
C SER A 85 5.24 -5.00 -1.16
N ASN A 86 5.53 -5.89 -0.22
CA ASN A 86 4.66 -7.02 0.12
C ASN A 86 4.02 -6.75 1.48
N ARG A 87 2.73 -6.42 1.51
CA ARG A 87 1.96 -6.28 2.74
C ARG A 87 0.79 -7.24 2.69
N TYR A 88 0.69 -8.15 3.66
CA TYR A 88 -0.44 -9.09 3.78
C TYR A 88 -0.76 -9.88 2.50
N LYS A 89 0.27 -10.38 1.79
CA LYS A 89 0.14 -11.07 0.48
C LYS A 89 -0.30 -10.17 -0.69
N ILE A 90 -0.43 -8.87 -0.47
CA ILE A 90 -0.68 -7.89 -1.53
C ILE A 90 0.67 -7.33 -1.97
N HIS A 91 1.04 -7.64 -3.20
CA HIS A 91 2.23 -7.08 -3.83
C HIS A 91 1.87 -5.78 -4.56
N THR A 92 2.49 -4.69 -4.14
CA THR A 92 2.28 -3.35 -4.73
C THR A 92 3.61 -2.84 -5.29
N VAL A 93 3.57 -2.38 -6.53
CA VAL A 93 4.69 -1.69 -7.18
C VAL A 93 4.51 -0.20 -6.94
N VAL A 94 5.59 0.45 -6.54
CA VAL A 94 5.67 1.88 -6.27
C VAL A 94 6.77 2.46 -7.13
N LEU A 95 6.51 3.59 -7.76
CA LEU A 95 7.48 4.31 -8.56
C LEU A 95 8.37 5.17 -7.66
N ARG A 96 9.69 4.91 -7.63
CA ARG A 96 10.61 5.55 -6.68
C ARG A 96 10.74 7.05 -6.88
N GLU A 97 10.78 7.53 -8.12
CA GLU A 97 10.89 8.96 -8.43
C GLU A 97 9.70 9.80 -7.93
N GLY A 98 8.55 9.14 -7.74
CA GLY A 98 7.34 9.76 -7.25
C GLY A 98 7.35 10.07 -5.76
N TYR A 99 8.31 9.54 -5.02
CA TYR A 99 8.31 9.50 -3.56
C TYR A 99 9.61 10.06 -3.00
N GLU A 100 9.48 10.88 -1.96
CA GLU A 100 10.58 11.31 -1.11
C GLU A 100 10.41 10.64 0.26
N GLY A 101 11.15 9.55 0.47
CA GLY A 101 10.96 8.70 1.65
C GLY A 101 9.59 7.99 1.62
N SER A 102 8.76 8.26 2.62
CA SER A 102 7.40 7.72 2.75
C SER A 102 6.33 8.58 2.09
N GLU A 103 6.65 9.82 1.70
CA GLU A 103 5.69 10.79 1.21
C GLU A 103 5.74 10.93 -0.31
N LEU A 104 4.56 11.15 -0.90
CA LEU A 104 4.43 11.43 -2.33
C LEU A 104 4.94 12.84 -2.60
N LYS A 105 5.90 12.98 -3.52
CA LYS A 105 6.57 14.25 -3.81
C LYS A 105 5.61 15.34 -4.31
N GLU A 106 4.68 14.95 -5.16
CA GLU A 106 3.67 15.83 -5.74
C GLU A 106 2.28 15.24 -5.45
N LYS A 107 1.55 15.87 -4.53
CA LYS A 107 0.22 15.43 -4.12
C LYS A 107 -0.87 16.17 -4.90
N ASP A 108 -1.70 15.40 -5.58
CA ASP A 108 -2.92 15.92 -6.20
C ASP A 108 -3.92 16.39 -5.11
N PRO A 109 -4.78 17.41 -5.38
CA PRO A 109 -5.79 17.87 -4.43
C PRO A 109 -6.69 16.77 -3.87
N VAL A 110 -6.99 15.73 -4.66
CA VAL A 110 -7.77 14.57 -4.21
C VAL A 110 -7.01 13.75 -3.16
N VAL A 111 -5.69 13.62 -3.34
CA VAL A 111 -4.82 12.94 -2.36
C VAL A 111 -4.79 13.73 -1.05
N LEU A 112 -4.63 15.06 -1.13
CA LEU A 112 -4.65 15.92 0.05
C LEU A 112 -6.00 15.88 0.79
N ALA A 113 -7.12 15.89 0.05
CA ALA A 113 -8.46 15.79 0.65
C ALA A 113 -8.65 14.46 1.37
N LYS A 114 -8.14 13.36 0.80
CA LYS A 114 -8.16 12.04 1.42
C LYS A 114 -7.29 11.98 2.68
N ASP A 115 -6.10 12.56 2.64
CA ASP A 115 -5.19 12.61 3.79
C ASP A 115 -5.87 13.34 4.96
N ARG A 116 -6.43 14.54 4.69
CA ARG A 116 -7.17 15.34 5.68
C ARG A 116 -8.40 14.60 6.25
N LEU A 117 -9.14 13.88 5.40
CA LEU A 117 -10.26 13.06 5.86
C LEU A 117 -9.77 11.95 6.79
N GLY A 118 -8.63 11.32 6.46
CA GLY A 118 -8.00 10.30 7.29
C GLY A 118 -7.63 10.82 8.67
N GLU A 119 -7.03 12.01 8.74
CA GLU A 119 -6.69 12.69 10.01
C GLU A 119 -7.94 12.94 10.86
N LEU A 120 -8.99 13.53 10.29
CA LEU A 120 -10.26 13.79 11.00
C LEU A 120 -10.92 12.50 11.52
N MET A 121 -10.84 11.41 10.75
CA MET A 121 -11.36 10.11 11.19
C MET A 121 -10.55 9.55 12.37
N GLN A 122 -9.23 9.74 12.39
CA GLN A 122 -8.37 9.32 13.48
C GLN A 122 -8.65 10.12 14.76
N GLU A 123 -8.82 11.44 14.64
CA GLU A 123 -9.19 12.32 15.76
C GLU A 123 -10.56 11.91 16.33
N GLY A 124 -11.57 11.73 15.48
CA GLY A 124 -12.90 11.30 15.90
C GLY A 124 -12.87 9.94 16.62
N LEU A 125 -12.06 9.00 16.14
CA LEU A 125 -11.86 7.71 16.80
C LEU A 125 -11.12 7.86 18.14
N HIS A 126 -10.12 8.72 18.20
CA HIS A 126 -9.36 9.00 19.42
C HIS A 126 -10.27 9.58 20.50
N GLU A 127 -11.08 10.58 20.17
CA GLU A 127 -12.06 11.17 21.08
C GLU A 127 -13.10 10.14 21.55
N TYR A 128 -13.65 9.34 20.63
CA TYR A 128 -14.61 8.30 20.98
C TYR A 128 -14.01 7.32 21.99
N ASN A 129 -12.76 6.87 21.75
CA ASN A 129 -12.06 5.95 22.66
C ASN A 129 -11.77 6.59 24.02
N GLN A 130 -11.35 7.85 24.07
CA GLN A 130 -11.12 8.57 25.33
C GLN A 130 -12.42 8.71 26.14
N ARG A 131 -13.52 9.12 25.51
CA ARG A 131 -14.83 9.24 26.18
C ARG A 131 -15.27 7.89 26.76
N ARG A 132 -15.10 6.81 26.00
CA ARG A 132 -15.43 5.46 26.46
C ARG A 132 -14.54 5.01 27.62
N GLN A 133 -13.25 5.34 27.58
CA GLN A 133 -12.34 5.07 28.69
C GLN A 133 -12.78 5.82 29.95
N ALA A 134 -13.09 7.12 29.85
CA ALA A 134 -13.57 7.92 30.98
C ALA A 134 -14.84 7.34 31.61
N VAL A 135 -15.83 6.96 30.79
CA VAL A 135 -17.07 6.30 31.26
C VAL A 135 -16.77 4.94 31.91
N ASN A 136 -15.85 4.15 31.37
CA ASN A 136 -15.45 2.88 31.97
C ASN A 136 -14.73 3.07 33.31
N PHE A 137 -13.89 4.11 33.43
CA PHE A 137 -13.25 4.48 34.69
C PHE A 137 -14.28 4.95 35.72
N GLU A 138 -15.27 5.75 35.31
CA GLU A 138 -16.34 6.20 36.20
C GLU A 138 -17.24 5.05 36.66
N LYS A 139 -17.57 4.10 35.77
CA LYS A 139 -18.27 2.86 36.14
C LYS A 139 -17.48 2.02 37.15
N LYS A 140 -16.16 1.86 36.97
CA LYS A 140 -15.29 1.20 37.97
C LYS A 140 -15.27 1.92 39.32
N ARG A 141 -15.34 3.26 39.32
CA ARG A 141 -15.38 4.05 40.56
C ARG A 141 -16.75 4.00 41.26
N ARG A 142 -17.84 3.88 40.50
CA ARG A 142 -19.22 3.84 41.01
C ARG A 142 -19.73 2.44 41.36
N GLY A 143 -19.13 1.39 40.82
CA GLY A 143 -19.46 0.00 41.14
C GLY A 143 -18.23 -0.89 41.02
N GLY A 144 -17.73 -1.36 42.16
CA GLY A 144 -16.97 -2.60 42.17
C GLY A 144 -17.82 -3.70 41.53
N GLU A 145 -17.23 -4.45 40.60
CA GLU A 145 -17.81 -5.59 39.87
C GLU A 145 -19.26 -5.40 39.37
N VAL A 146 -19.41 -4.86 38.16
CA VAL A 146 -20.66 -5.05 37.40
C VAL A 146 -20.58 -6.43 36.74
N GLU A 147 -21.24 -7.43 37.33
CA GLU A 147 -21.62 -8.65 36.63
C GLU A 147 -22.45 -8.28 35.40
N VAL A 148 -21.87 -8.46 34.22
CA VAL A 148 -22.61 -8.42 32.96
C VAL A 148 -23.52 -9.65 32.95
N LYS A 149 -24.82 -9.46 33.20
CA LYS A 149 -25.82 -10.49 32.90
C LYS A 149 -25.74 -10.80 31.41
N LYS A 150 -25.10 -11.91 31.07
CA LYS A 150 -25.23 -12.56 29.77
C LYS A 150 -26.65 -13.09 29.68
N GLU A 151 -27.46 -12.49 28.83
CA GLU A 151 -28.66 -13.16 28.34
C GLU A 151 -28.18 -14.42 27.60
N LYS A 152 -28.68 -15.57 28.05
CA LYS A 152 -28.37 -16.89 27.49
C LYS A 152 -29.06 -17.01 26.13
N GLU A 153 -28.37 -16.64 25.07
CA GLU A 153 -28.58 -17.29 23.78
C GLU A 153 -27.62 -18.47 23.70
N VAL A 154 -28.19 -19.67 23.65
CA VAL A 154 -27.48 -20.94 23.64
C VAL A 154 -26.96 -21.18 22.23
N GLU A 155 -25.84 -20.56 21.89
CA GLU A 155 -24.94 -21.02 20.82
C GLU A 155 -23.49 -20.83 21.29
N ASP A 156 -22.69 -21.89 21.15
CA ASP A 156 -21.39 -22.14 21.78
C ASP A 156 -20.61 -20.90 22.26
N GLU A 157 -20.70 -20.65 23.58
CA GLU A 157 -20.00 -19.55 24.25
C GLU A 157 -18.48 -19.57 24.00
N GLU A 158 -17.90 -20.72 23.69
CA GLU A 158 -16.48 -20.89 23.42
C GLU A 158 -16.11 -20.39 22.01
N ALA A 159 -16.95 -20.67 21.00
CA ALA A 159 -16.75 -20.19 19.63
C ALA A 159 -16.90 -18.66 19.53
N ALA A 160 -17.88 -18.07 20.24
CA ALA A 160 -18.07 -16.62 20.28
C ALA A 160 -16.95 -15.90 21.05
N ARG A 161 -16.40 -16.51 22.11
CA ARG A 161 -15.23 -15.99 22.83
C ARG A 161 -13.97 -16.03 21.97
N LEU A 162 -13.79 -17.10 21.18
CA LEU A 162 -12.67 -17.22 20.24
C LEU A 162 -12.81 -16.22 19.09
N ASP A 163 -13.98 -16.09 18.46
CA ASP A 163 -14.23 -15.11 17.39
C ASP A 163 -14.03 -13.66 17.86
N SER A 164 -14.48 -13.33 19.08
CA SER A 164 -14.28 -12.00 19.66
C SER A 164 -12.84 -11.74 20.09
N ALA A 165 -12.12 -12.77 20.56
CA ALA A 165 -10.69 -12.70 20.85
C ALA A 165 -9.87 -12.55 19.57
N GLU A 166 -10.17 -13.31 18.53
CA GLU A 166 -9.56 -13.23 17.20
C GLU A 166 -9.81 -11.85 16.58
N LYS A 167 -11.06 -11.36 16.56
CA LYS A 167 -11.36 -9.99 16.11
C LYS A 167 -10.67 -8.91 16.95
N ARG A 168 -10.44 -9.16 18.25
CA ARG A 168 -9.68 -8.25 19.13
C ARG A 168 -8.19 -8.29 18.81
N GLU A 169 -7.63 -9.47 18.52
CA GLU A 169 -6.26 -9.62 18.09
C GLU A 169 -6.02 -9.05 16.71
N GLU A 170 -6.92 -9.27 15.75
CA GLU A 170 -6.88 -8.71 14.41
C GLU A 170 -6.91 -7.19 14.46
N ARG A 171 -7.81 -6.59 15.25
CA ARG A 171 -7.81 -5.14 15.48
C ARG A 171 -6.50 -4.67 16.11
N ARG A 172 -6.00 -5.38 17.14
CA ARG A 172 -4.72 -5.03 17.78
C ARG A 172 -3.54 -5.12 16.82
N ARG A 173 -3.51 -6.11 15.93
CA ARG A 173 -2.52 -6.26 14.85
C ARG A 173 -2.69 -5.17 13.79
N PHE A 174 -3.92 -4.84 13.41
CA PHE A 174 -4.26 -3.77 12.47
C PHE A 174 -3.76 -2.41 12.98
N TYR A 175 -4.06 -2.07 14.24
CA TYR A 175 -3.57 -0.83 14.87
C TYR A 175 -2.05 -0.86 15.09
N LYS A 176 -1.46 -2.01 15.43
CA LYS A 176 0.00 -2.14 15.55
C LYS A 176 0.71 -1.96 14.20
N VAL A 177 0.10 -2.32 13.09
CA VAL A 177 0.69 -2.13 11.74
C VAL A 177 0.39 -0.75 11.16
N LEU A 178 -0.71 -0.11 11.56
CA LEU A 178 -1.05 1.25 11.16
C LEU A 178 -0.31 2.33 11.96
N PHE A 179 -0.01 2.07 13.23
CA PHE A 179 0.52 3.08 14.17
C PHE A 179 1.77 2.63 14.92
N GLY A 180 2.26 1.41 14.69
CA GLY A 180 3.50 0.93 15.26
C GLY A 180 4.67 1.24 14.34
N ASP A 181 5.04 2.51 14.21
CA ASP A 181 6.37 2.85 13.73
C ASP A 181 7.35 2.79 14.90
N GLY A 182 8.46 2.10 14.64
CA GLY A 182 9.59 2.03 15.54
C GLY A 182 10.15 3.41 15.79
N ASN A 183 9.91 3.93 16.98
CA ASN A 183 10.87 4.81 17.63
C ASN A 183 12.04 3.93 18.11
N GLN A 184 12.99 3.70 17.21
CA GLN A 184 14.41 3.47 17.52
C GLN A 184 15.26 3.67 16.27
#